data_AF-A0A067MAS0-F1
#
_entry.id   AF-A0A067MAS0-F1
#
_cell.length_a   1.000
_cell.length_b   1.000
_cell.length_c   1.000
_cell.angle_alpha   90.00
_cell.angle_beta   90.00
_cell.angle_gamma   90.00
#
_symmetry.space_group_name_H-M   'P 1'
#
loop_
_entity.id
_entity.type
_entity.pdbx_description
1 polymer ?
#
loop_
_entity_poly.entity_id
_entity_poly.type
_entity_poly.pdbx_seq_one_letter_code
_entity_poly.pdbx_strand_id
1 'polypeptide(L)'
;MEVCIYTVQLVQCTSVPRAKVNRVRKGAACSACHAKKRRCNAARPKCSGCARNSEQECIYAAEPPKTKTVLLQQRVEDLEAQETHELPAPLMMPVYQRIDPLIGSWWSMGQPPPSGLISLLVSIFIRGEHQQTHDPRPPEFYESLYDHSPDTGLHPALRNAIFLWSCTCDHLKRLSRLEPLFLRRTLYYLNESLARADRLLDFIEAHILLAMYYLDRERYIQGVRDIAATMAFAVACGLHALRPPTWHPSNSTSLLPRTQCRVEIQRRVRRH
;
A
#
# COMPACT_ATOMS: atom_id res chain seq x y z
N MET A 1 -3.57 -22.49 11.02
CA MET A 1 -2.49 -21.55 10.65
C MET A 1 -2.52 -21.39 9.13
N GLU A 2 -3.45 -20.56 8.66
CA GLU A 2 -4.00 -20.56 7.28
C GLU A 2 -3.87 -19.18 6.60
N VAL A 3 -2.83 -18.39 6.93
CA VAL A 3 -2.84 -16.93 6.64
C VAL A 3 -2.12 -16.51 5.34
N CYS A 4 -1.37 -17.39 4.66
CA CYS A 4 -0.63 -17.00 3.44
C CYS A 4 -1.18 -17.52 2.09
N ILE A 5 -2.21 -18.38 2.07
CA ILE A 5 -2.77 -18.91 0.81
C ILE A 5 -3.98 -18.09 0.30
N TYR A 6 -4.55 -17.19 1.11
CA TYR A 6 -5.80 -16.50 0.74
C TYR A 6 -5.67 -15.23 -0.11
N THR A 7 -4.48 -14.74 -0.47
CA THR A 7 -4.36 -13.50 -1.24
C THR A 7 -4.41 -13.66 -2.77
N VAL A 8 -4.58 -14.88 -3.31
CA VAL A 8 -4.58 -15.11 -4.78
C VAL A 8 -5.90 -15.65 -5.34
N GLN A 9 -6.90 -15.96 -4.52
CA GLN A 9 -8.23 -16.37 -5.01
C GLN A 9 -9.34 -15.60 -4.31
N LEU A 10 -9.86 -14.59 -5.02
CA LEU A 10 -11.25 -14.09 -5.08
C LEU A 10 -11.29 -12.56 -5.22
N VAL A 11 -11.18 -12.05 -6.45
CA VAL A 11 -12.09 -10.99 -6.95
C VAL A 11 -12.22 -11.14 -8.47
N GLN A 12 -13.15 -11.99 -8.91
CA GLN A 12 -13.80 -11.75 -10.18
C GLN A 12 -14.87 -10.68 -9.93
N CYS A 13 -14.67 -9.47 -10.46
CA CYS A 13 -15.74 -8.48 -10.61
C CYS A 13 -15.71 -7.98 -12.06
N THR A 14 -16.34 -8.74 -12.95
CA THR A 14 -16.82 -8.20 -14.22
C THR A 14 -17.96 -7.24 -13.93
N SER A 15 -17.79 -5.95 -14.24
CA SER A 15 -18.92 -5.03 -14.34
C SER A 15 -18.89 -4.31 -15.69
N VAL A 16 -20.00 -4.47 -16.42
CA VAL A 16 -20.29 -3.81 -17.70
C VAL A 16 -20.47 -2.31 -17.46
N PRO A 17 -19.94 -1.41 -18.32
CA PRO A 17 -20.13 0.02 -18.13
C PRO A 17 -21.59 0.41 -18.42
N ARG A 18 -22.28 0.92 -17.40
CA ARG A 18 -23.63 1.49 -17.54
C ARG A 18 -23.51 2.99 -17.83
N ALA A 19 -24.24 3.45 -18.85
CA ALA A 19 -24.26 4.85 -19.28
C ALA A 19 -24.61 5.83 -18.13
N LYS A 20 -23.89 6.95 -18.08
CA LYS A 20 -24.05 8.02 -17.08
C LYS A 20 -25.42 8.69 -17.24
N VAL A 21 -26.38 8.33 -16.38
CA VAL A 21 -27.54 9.19 -16.11
C VAL A 21 -27.09 10.26 -15.13
N ASN A 22 -27.16 11.53 -15.53
CA ASN A 22 -26.95 12.67 -14.64
C ASN A 22 -28.00 12.63 -13.51
N ARG A 23 -27.62 12.02 -12.38
CA ARG A 23 -28.42 12.05 -11.14
C ARG A 23 -28.27 13.44 -10.53
N VAL A 24 -29.39 14.16 -10.46
CA VAL A 24 -29.51 15.42 -9.71
C VAL A 24 -29.07 15.18 -8.27
N ARG A 25 -28.16 16.02 -7.75
CA ARG A 25 -27.59 15.92 -6.40
C ARG A 25 -28.70 15.92 -5.33
N LYS A 26 -28.56 15.08 -4.31
CA LYS A 26 -29.41 15.13 -3.10
C LYS A 26 -29.35 16.54 -2.50
N GLY A 27 -30.51 17.16 -2.26
CA GLY A 27 -30.60 18.51 -1.67
C GLY A 27 -30.82 19.67 -2.64
N ALA A 28 -30.95 19.42 -3.96
CA ALA A 28 -31.14 20.47 -4.97
C ALA A 28 -32.60 20.89 -5.24
N ALA A 29 -33.58 20.32 -4.52
CA ALA A 29 -35.00 20.67 -4.70
C ALA A 29 -35.38 21.90 -3.88
N CYS A 30 -36.22 22.78 -4.43
CA CYS A 30 -36.77 23.91 -3.66
C CYS A 30 -37.68 23.45 -2.51
N SER A 31 -37.85 24.30 -1.50
CA SER A 31 -38.62 24.04 -0.29
C SER A 31 -40.05 23.58 -0.59
N ALA A 32 -40.75 24.23 -1.53
CA ALA A 32 -42.11 23.89 -1.92
C ALA A 32 -42.24 22.48 -2.56
N CYS A 33 -41.34 22.13 -3.49
CA CYS A 33 -41.34 20.79 -4.08
C CYS A 33 -40.95 19.70 -3.07
N HIS A 34 -40.04 20.02 -2.13
CA HIS A 34 -39.66 19.11 -1.06
C HIS A 34 -40.83 18.86 -0.10
N ALA A 35 -41.49 19.92 0.39
CA ALA A 35 -42.65 19.84 1.27
C ALA A 35 -43.80 19.04 0.64
N LYS A 36 -44.04 19.24 -0.66
CA LYS A 36 -45.08 18.53 -1.43
C LYS A 36 -44.64 17.18 -2.00
N LYS A 37 -43.40 16.73 -1.71
CA LYS A 37 -42.79 15.48 -2.20
C LYS A 37 -42.89 15.28 -3.73
N ARG A 38 -42.70 16.34 -4.52
CA ARG A 38 -42.78 16.31 -6.00
C ARG A 38 -41.41 16.48 -6.65
N ARG A 39 -41.29 16.10 -7.93
CA ARG A 39 -40.04 16.30 -8.70
C ARG A 39 -39.77 17.79 -8.91
N CYS A 40 -38.54 18.22 -8.63
CA CYS A 40 -38.04 19.58 -8.86
C CYS A 40 -36.94 19.57 -9.91
N ASN A 41 -37.03 20.46 -10.90
CA ASN A 41 -36.01 20.59 -11.96
C ASN A 41 -34.89 21.60 -11.60
N ALA A 42 -34.88 22.15 -10.39
CA ALA A 42 -33.89 23.09 -9.88
C ALA A 42 -33.66 24.37 -10.74
N ALA A 43 -34.60 24.71 -11.63
CA ALA A 43 -34.51 25.94 -12.42
C ALA A 43 -34.67 27.19 -11.53
N ARG A 44 -33.90 28.24 -11.82
CA ARG A 44 -33.91 29.54 -11.13
C ARG A 44 -34.45 30.61 -12.09
N PRO A 45 -35.20 31.63 -11.63
CA PRO A 45 -35.55 31.92 -10.23
C PRO A 45 -36.69 31.05 -9.66
N LYS A 46 -37.55 30.45 -10.51
CA LYS A 46 -38.65 29.57 -10.12
C LYS A 46 -38.57 28.24 -10.87
N CYS A 47 -38.72 27.12 -10.16
CA CYS A 47 -38.70 25.80 -10.80
C CYS A 47 -39.95 25.57 -11.67
N SER A 48 -39.88 24.71 -12.69
CA SER A 48 -41.00 24.50 -13.63
C SER A 48 -42.24 23.92 -12.94
N GLY A 49 -42.04 23.09 -11.92
CA GLY A 49 -43.12 22.52 -11.12
C GLY A 49 -43.84 23.59 -10.28
N CYS A 50 -43.11 24.53 -9.69
CA CYS A 50 -43.67 25.64 -8.94
C CYS A 50 -44.34 26.68 -9.84
N ALA A 51 -43.83 26.89 -11.06
CA ALA A 51 -44.44 27.79 -12.03
C ALA A 51 -45.81 27.28 -12.50
N ARG A 52 -45.92 25.98 -12.82
CA ARG A 52 -47.18 25.36 -13.29
C ARG A 52 -48.27 25.30 -12.22
N ASN A 53 -47.89 25.09 -10.96
CA ASN A 53 -48.85 24.96 -9.85
C ASN A 53 -49.13 26.28 -9.14
N SER A 54 -48.69 27.42 -9.71
CA SER A 54 -48.85 28.75 -9.13
C SER A 54 -48.41 28.85 -7.66
N GLU A 55 -47.28 28.21 -7.33
CA GLU A 55 -46.75 28.23 -5.97
C GLU A 55 -46.28 29.65 -5.60
N GLN A 56 -46.71 30.16 -4.45
CA GLN A 56 -46.39 31.53 -4.01
C GLN A 56 -44.91 31.67 -3.64
N GLU A 57 -44.30 30.62 -3.07
CA GLU A 57 -42.89 30.61 -2.66
C GLU A 57 -42.11 29.47 -3.31
N CYS A 58 -40.97 29.79 -3.94
CA CYS A 58 -40.04 28.81 -4.54
C CYS A 58 -38.62 29.09 -4.05
N ILE A 59 -38.37 28.81 -2.78
CA ILE A 59 -37.12 29.17 -2.11
C ILE A 59 -36.16 27.98 -2.16
N TYR A 60 -34.91 28.26 -2.53
CA TYR A 60 -33.79 27.35 -2.34
C TYR A 60 -33.03 27.82 -1.09
N ALA A 61 -32.73 26.90 -0.16
CA ALA A 61 -31.91 27.26 1.01
C ALA A 61 -30.57 27.83 0.54
N ALA A 62 -30.22 29.02 1.05
CA ALA A 62 -28.99 29.73 0.67
C ALA A 62 -27.72 29.02 1.16
N GLU A 63 -27.82 28.25 2.25
CA GLU A 63 -26.72 27.51 2.82
C GLU A 63 -27.15 26.07 3.14
N PRO A 64 -26.35 25.06 2.77
CA PRO A 64 -26.61 23.70 3.19
C PRO A 64 -26.50 23.60 4.72
N PRO A 65 -27.38 22.82 5.38
CA PRO A 65 -27.19 22.53 6.80
C PRO A 65 -25.83 21.86 7.00
N LYS A 66 -25.08 22.26 8.05
CA LYS A 66 -23.80 21.65 8.42
C LYS A 66 -23.96 20.13 8.43
N THR A 67 -23.24 19.45 7.54
CA THR A 67 -23.36 18.00 7.39
C THR A 67 -22.82 17.32 8.65
N LYS A 68 -23.35 16.14 9.00
CA LYS A 68 -22.84 15.34 10.14
C LYS A 68 -21.32 15.17 10.12
N THR A 69 -20.71 15.14 8.93
CA THR A 69 -19.26 15.09 8.76
C THR A 69 -18.53 16.32 9.32
N VAL A 70 -19.06 17.53 9.11
CA VAL A 70 -18.46 18.76 9.63
C VAL A 70 -18.58 18.82 11.15
N LEU A 71 -19.73 18.41 11.70
CA LEU A 71 -19.93 18.33 13.15
C LEU A 71 -19.02 17.30 13.82
N LEU A 72 -18.79 16.16 13.16
CA LEU A 72 -17.88 15.13 13.65
C LEU A 72 -16.42 15.59 13.57
N GLN A 73 -16.03 16.31 12.52
CA GLN A 73 -14.68 16.85 12.39
C GLN A 73 -14.38 17.90 13.45
N GLN A 74 -15.33 18.80 13.75
CA GLN A 74 -15.18 19.75 14.87
C GLN A 74 -15.04 19.02 16.22
N ARG A 75 -15.79 17.92 16.42
CA ARG A 75 -15.67 17.14 17.65
C ARG A 75 -14.33 16.41 17.76
N VAL A 76 -13.73 16.00 16.66
CA VAL A 76 -12.38 15.41 16.64
C VAL A 76 -11.35 16.48 17.00
N GLU A 77 -11.42 17.67 16.41
CA GLU A 77 -10.51 18.78 16.74
C GLU A 77 -10.61 19.18 18.22
N ASP A 78 -11.83 19.24 18.79
CA ASP A 78 -12.05 19.53 20.21
C ASP A 78 -11.46 18.43 21.12
N LEU A 79 -11.59 17.16 20.73
CA LEU A 79 -11.09 16.01 21.50
C LEU A 79 -9.56 15.91 21.43
N GLU A 80 -8.96 16.15 20.26
CA GLU A 80 -7.51 16.21 20.05
C GLU A 80 -6.88 17.37 20.85
N ALA A 81 -7.55 18.53 20.92
CA ALA A 81 -7.10 19.63 21.76
C ALA A 81 -7.12 19.28 23.25
N GLN A 82 -8.09 18.46 23.69
CA GLN A 82 -8.20 18.00 25.08
C GLN A 82 -7.14 16.95 25.47
N GLU A 83 -6.67 16.14 24.53
CA GLU A 83 -5.66 15.09 24.76
C GLU A 83 -4.25 15.67 25.00
N THR A 84 -3.98 16.90 24.55
CA THR A 84 -2.67 17.56 24.71
C THR A 84 -2.34 18.03 26.14
N HIS A 85 -3.32 18.03 27.06
CA HIS A 85 -3.14 18.66 28.38
C HIS A 85 -3.18 17.73 29.60
N GLU A 86 -3.52 16.44 29.47
CA GLU A 86 -3.51 15.49 30.59
C GLU A 86 -3.06 14.09 30.16
N LEU A 87 -1.75 13.81 30.27
CA LEU A 87 -1.28 12.44 30.50
C LEU A 87 -0.05 12.49 31.42
N PRO A 88 -0.17 12.06 32.69
CA PRO A 88 1.00 11.83 33.52
C PRO A 88 1.82 10.70 32.88
N ALA A 89 3.11 10.96 32.67
CA ALA A 89 4.05 10.03 32.09
C ALA A 89 3.90 8.63 32.71
N PRO A 90 3.49 7.60 31.95
CA PRO A 90 3.51 6.25 32.47
C PRO A 90 4.98 5.89 32.68
N LEU A 91 5.27 5.20 33.79
CA LEU A 91 6.53 4.57 34.14
C LEU A 91 6.93 3.51 33.09
N MET A 92 7.21 3.94 31.86
CA MET A 92 7.95 3.16 30.89
C MET A 92 9.38 3.06 31.40
N MET A 93 9.65 1.95 32.08
CA MET A 93 10.97 1.35 32.20
C MET A 93 11.79 1.60 30.92
N PRO A 94 13.09 1.91 31.01
CA PRO A 94 13.87 2.36 29.87
C PRO A 94 14.17 1.19 28.92
N VAL A 95 13.21 0.83 28.07
CA VAL A 95 13.45 0.11 26.82
C VAL A 95 14.13 1.03 25.79
N TYR A 96 14.41 2.28 26.18
CA TYR A 96 15.09 3.29 25.38
C TYR A 96 16.58 3.02 25.13
N GLN A 97 17.17 1.97 25.74
CA GLN A 97 18.62 1.70 25.67
C GLN A 97 19.05 0.53 24.75
N ARG A 98 18.20 0.00 23.85
CA ARG A 98 18.62 -1.12 22.96
C ARG A 98 18.47 -0.90 21.45
N ILE A 99 18.61 0.35 21.01
CA ILE A 99 19.31 0.68 19.75
C ILE A 99 20.46 1.58 20.19
N ASP A 100 21.55 0.92 20.54
CA ASP A 100 22.78 1.49 21.08
C ASP A 100 23.38 2.54 20.11
N PRO A 101 24.08 3.59 20.58
CA PRO A 101 24.98 4.39 19.73
C PRO A 101 25.97 3.54 18.89
N LEU A 102 26.16 2.26 19.20
CA LEU A 102 26.84 1.27 18.34
C LEU A 102 26.22 1.09 16.93
N ILE A 103 24.97 1.47 16.70
CA ILE A 103 24.41 1.46 15.35
C ILE A 103 24.83 2.73 14.59
N GLY A 104 25.23 3.82 15.26
CA GLY A 104 25.74 5.06 14.65
C GLY A 104 24.68 5.85 13.89
N SER A 105 24.96 7.09 13.45
CA SER A 105 24.03 7.93 12.68
C SER A 105 24.06 7.66 11.16
N TRP A 106 24.36 6.43 10.74
CA TRP A 106 24.49 6.05 9.32
C TRP A 106 23.26 6.45 8.49
N TRP A 107 22.07 6.35 9.08
CA TRP A 107 20.83 6.72 8.42
C TRP A 107 20.75 8.22 8.11
N SER A 108 21.35 9.07 8.95
CA SER A 108 21.38 10.53 8.78
C SER A 108 22.28 10.96 7.64
N MET A 109 23.33 10.18 7.34
CA MET A 109 24.28 10.46 6.26
C MET A 109 23.97 9.71 4.96
N GLY A 110 22.79 9.09 4.86
CA GLY A 110 22.40 8.30 3.68
C GLY A 110 23.22 7.03 3.48
N GLN A 111 24.03 6.63 4.46
CA GLN A 111 24.91 5.47 4.38
C GLN A 111 24.09 4.16 4.41
N PRO A 112 24.69 3.04 3.97
CA PRO A 112 24.10 1.72 4.15
C PRO A 112 24.06 1.31 5.65
N PRO A 113 23.18 0.38 6.03
CA PRO A 113 23.13 -0.14 7.39
C PRO A 113 24.43 -0.87 7.76
N PRO A 114 24.90 -0.81 9.02
CA PRO A 114 26.04 -1.60 9.48
C PRO A 114 25.82 -3.10 9.26
N SER A 115 26.88 -3.84 8.93
CA SER A 115 26.81 -5.28 8.63
C SER A 115 26.17 -6.10 9.75
N GLY A 116 26.46 -5.79 11.02
CA GLY A 116 25.84 -6.45 12.17
C GLY A 116 24.32 -6.26 12.24
N LEU A 117 23.81 -5.10 11.82
CA LEU A 117 22.37 -4.85 11.71
C LEU A 117 21.77 -5.64 10.54
N ILE A 118 22.46 -5.70 9.39
CA ILE A 118 22.04 -6.51 8.25
C ILE A 118 21.93 -7.98 8.66
N SER A 119 22.94 -8.53 9.34
CA SER A 119 22.90 -9.92 9.84
C SER A 119 21.70 -10.19 10.74
N LEU A 120 21.35 -9.25 11.64
CA LEU A 120 20.17 -9.39 12.48
C LEU A 120 18.88 -9.38 11.64
N LEU A 121 18.72 -8.42 10.74
CA LEU A 121 17.54 -8.29 9.87
C LEU A 121 17.36 -9.53 8.99
N VAL A 122 18.45 -10.02 8.39
CA VAL A 122 18.47 -11.23 7.55
C VAL A 122 18.08 -12.46 8.37
N SER A 123 18.58 -12.60 9.59
CA SER A 123 18.24 -13.74 10.46
C SER A 123 16.74 -13.79 10.84
N ILE A 124 16.12 -12.62 11.01
CA ILE A 124 14.67 -12.50 11.28
C ILE A 124 13.88 -12.87 10.02
N PHE A 125 14.31 -12.36 8.86
CA PHE A 125 13.66 -12.64 7.58
C PHE A 125 13.68 -14.13 7.24
N ILE A 126 14.85 -14.78 7.33
CA ILE A 126 15.04 -16.21 7.06
C ILE A 126 14.10 -17.04 7.94
N ARG A 127 13.97 -16.69 9.22
CA ARG A 127 13.07 -17.39 10.14
C ARG A 127 11.62 -17.31 9.70
N GLY A 128 11.17 -16.13 9.26
CA GLY A 128 9.82 -15.94 8.72
C GLY A 128 9.61 -16.72 7.42
N GLU A 129 10.59 -16.70 6.52
CA GLU A 129 10.51 -17.39 5.24
C GLU A 129 10.38 -18.91 5.41
N HIS A 130 11.20 -19.53 6.27
CA HIS A 130 11.10 -20.97 6.54
C HIS A 130 9.74 -21.41 7.11
N GLN A 131 9.01 -20.51 7.76
CA GLN A 131 7.69 -20.80 8.30
C GLN A 131 6.58 -20.69 7.25
N GLN A 132 6.83 -19.95 6.16
CA GLN A 132 5.79 -19.55 5.21
C GLN A 132 5.93 -20.21 3.83
N THR A 133 7.13 -20.63 3.41
CA THR A 133 7.35 -21.29 2.11
C THR A 133 8.14 -22.59 2.22
N HIS A 134 7.84 -23.53 1.33
CA HIS A 134 8.59 -24.78 1.15
C HIS A 134 9.76 -24.66 0.16
N ASP A 135 9.96 -23.49 -0.45
CA ASP A 135 10.97 -23.24 -1.47
C ASP A 135 11.85 -22.05 -1.04
N PRO A 136 12.75 -22.19 -0.04
CA PRO A 136 13.53 -21.08 0.55
C PRO A 136 14.58 -20.51 -0.41
N ARG A 137 15.02 -19.25 -0.18
CA ARG A 137 15.93 -18.57 -1.12
C ARG A 137 17.31 -19.21 -1.03
N PRO A 138 18.05 -19.26 -2.13
CA PRO A 138 19.40 -19.81 -2.12
C PRO A 138 20.33 -18.89 -1.29
N PRO A 139 21.37 -19.42 -0.64
CA PRO A 139 22.25 -18.64 0.26
C PRO A 139 22.82 -17.37 -0.37
N GLU A 140 23.16 -17.43 -1.65
CA GLU A 140 23.74 -16.33 -2.43
C GLU A 140 22.82 -15.11 -2.48
N PHE A 141 21.49 -15.33 -2.39
CA PHE A 141 20.54 -14.24 -2.29
C PHE A 141 20.75 -13.44 -0.99
N TYR A 142 20.95 -14.11 0.15
CA TYR A 142 21.12 -13.42 1.43
C TYR A 142 22.47 -12.72 1.51
N GLU A 143 23.52 -13.32 0.94
CA GLU A 143 24.83 -12.67 0.81
C GLU A 143 24.74 -11.36 0.00
N SER A 144 23.91 -11.33 -1.05
CA SER A 144 23.70 -10.12 -1.86
C SER A 144 22.99 -8.95 -1.13
N LEU A 145 22.43 -9.19 0.07
CA LEU A 145 21.87 -8.13 0.91
C LEU A 145 22.94 -7.28 1.60
N TYR A 146 24.17 -7.79 1.70
CA TYR A 146 25.35 -7.07 2.21
C TYR A 146 26.04 -6.24 1.14
N ASP A 147 25.83 -6.54 -0.15
CA ASP A 147 26.27 -5.65 -1.23
C ASP A 147 25.50 -4.32 -1.13
N HIS A 148 26.18 -3.20 -1.35
CA HIS A 148 25.59 -1.86 -1.31
C HIS A 148 25.62 -1.16 -2.67
N SER A 149 26.19 -1.82 -3.68
CA SER A 149 26.20 -1.32 -5.04
C SER A 149 24.77 -1.03 -5.52
N PRO A 150 24.50 0.19 -6.02
CA PRO A 150 23.19 0.51 -6.59
C PRO A 150 22.99 -0.14 -7.96
N ASP A 151 24.07 -0.38 -8.70
CA ASP A 151 24.02 -0.78 -10.11
C ASP A 151 24.13 -2.30 -10.32
N THR A 152 24.58 -3.02 -9.30
CA THR A 152 24.74 -4.49 -9.35
C THR A 152 23.90 -5.20 -8.28
N GLY A 153 23.63 -6.49 -8.52
CA GLY A 153 22.91 -7.33 -7.55
C GLY A 153 21.43 -6.94 -7.39
N LEU A 154 20.91 -7.10 -6.17
CA LEU A 154 19.52 -6.78 -5.82
C LEU A 154 19.26 -5.28 -5.88
N HIS A 155 18.13 -4.90 -6.48
CA HIS A 155 17.67 -3.53 -6.49
C HIS A 155 17.54 -3.00 -5.05
N PRO A 156 18.01 -1.77 -4.76
CA PRO A 156 17.90 -1.18 -3.43
C PRO A 156 16.46 -1.17 -2.86
N ALA A 157 15.45 -1.14 -3.72
CA ALA A 157 14.04 -1.26 -3.34
C ALA A 157 13.75 -2.57 -2.59
N LEU A 158 14.14 -3.71 -3.17
CA LEU A 158 13.91 -5.02 -2.55
C LEU A 158 14.72 -5.18 -1.27
N ARG A 159 15.98 -4.72 -1.27
CA ARG A 159 16.84 -4.76 -0.08
C ARG A 159 16.20 -4.01 1.10
N ASN A 160 15.74 -2.78 0.88
CA ASN A 160 15.07 -2.01 1.93
C ASN A 160 13.69 -2.57 2.30
N ALA A 161 12.96 -3.17 1.35
CA ALA A 161 11.68 -3.82 1.64
C ALA A 161 11.84 -5.04 2.55
N ILE A 162 12.89 -5.84 2.33
CA ILE A 162 13.25 -6.97 3.20
C ILE A 162 13.59 -6.46 4.60
N PHE A 163 14.42 -5.43 4.71
CA PHE A 163 14.76 -4.83 6.01
C PHE A 163 13.53 -4.29 6.73
N LEU A 164 12.61 -3.62 6.02
CA LEU A 164 11.35 -3.16 6.56
C LEU A 164 10.51 -4.32 7.11
N TRP A 165 10.35 -5.39 6.33
CA TRP A 165 9.59 -6.58 6.74
C TRP A 165 10.23 -7.29 7.94
N SER A 166 11.56 -7.35 8.01
CA SER A 166 12.27 -7.84 9.19
C SER A 166 11.98 -7.02 10.44
N CYS A 167 11.88 -5.69 10.32
CA CYS A 167 11.50 -4.84 11.44
C CYS A 167 10.08 -5.15 11.94
N THR A 168 9.13 -5.42 11.03
CA THR A 168 7.74 -5.76 11.43
C THR A 168 7.63 -7.11 12.12
N CYS A 169 8.42 -8.09 11.66
CA CYS A 169 8.46 -9.44 12.23
C CYS A 169 9.25 -9.55 13.55
N ASP A 170 10.00 -8.52 13.96
CA ASP A 170 10.71 -8.55 15.26
C ASP A 170 9.71 -8.52 16.42
N HIS A 171 9.42 -9.68 17.01
CA HIS A 171 8.53 -9.82 18.16
C HIS A 171 8.97 -8.99 19.38
N LEU A 172 10.28 -8.72 19.50
CA LEU A 172 10.84 -7.94 20.59
C LEU A 172 10.75 -6.42 20.35
N LYS A 173 10.25 -6.00 19.18
CA LYS A 173 10.03 -4.60 18.78
C LYS A 173 11.27 -3.69 18.95
N ARG A 174 12.46 -4.28 18.96
CA ARG A 174 13.75 -3.57 19.08
C ARG A 174 14.02 -2.73 17.84
N LEU A 175 13.51 -3.17 16.69
CA LEU A 175 13.78 -2.54 15.39
C LEU A 175 12.70 -1.56 14.93
N SER A 176 11.65 -1.33 15.73
CA SER A 176 10.48 -0.53 15.33
C SER A 176 10.83 0.91 14.91
N ARG A 177 11.88 1.49 15.50
CA ARG A 177 12.37 2.84 15.15
C ARG A 177 12.97 2.94 13.74
N LEU A 178 13.39 1.81 13.16
CA LEU A 178 13.99 1.77 11.83
C LEU A 178 12.94 1.60 10.73
N GLU A 179 11.70 1.24 11.07
CA GLU A 179 10.63 1.05 10.09
C GLU A 179 10.39 2.29 9.22
N PRO A 180 10.24 3.53 9.76
CA PRO A 180 9.97 4.70 8.92
C PRO A 180 11.11 4.99 7.94
N LEU A 181 12.35 4.69 8.34
CA LEU A 181 13.54 4.85 7.50
C LEU A 181 13.50 3.88 6.32
N PHE A 182 13.33 2.59 6.58
CA PHE A 182 13.30 1.58 5.52
C PHE A 182 12.07 1.74 4.64
N LEU A 183 10.91 2.11 5.19
CA LEU A 183 9.72 2.47 4.41
C LEU A 183 10.00 3.61 3.44
N ARG A 184 10.60 4.71 3.89
CA ARG A 184 10.94 5.85 3.04
C ARG A 184 11.90 5.44 1.92
N ARG A 185 12.94 4.65 2.24
CA ARG A 185 13.91 4.17 1.24
C ARG A 185 13.27 3.22 0.23
N THR A 186 12.43 2.29 0.68
CA THR A 186 11.70 1.36 -0.20
C THR A 186 10.84 2.14 -1.19
N LEU A 187 10.03 3.09 -0.72
CA LEU A 187 9.19 3.92 -1.60
C LEU A 187 10.02 4.73 -2.60
N TYR A 188 11.13 5.34 -2.17
CA TYR A 188 12.02 6.09 -3.05
C TYR A 188 12.56 5.20 -4.18
N TYR A 189 13.15 4.06 -3.83
CA TYR A 189 13.77 3.17 -4.82
C TYR A 189 12.75 2.43 -5.68
N LEU A 190 11.53 2.19 -5.19
CA LEU A 190 10.45 1.66 -6.02
C LEU A 190 10.07 2.63 -7.14
N ASN A 191 9.99 3.93 -6.83
CA ASN A 191 9.74 4.94 -7.86
C ASN A 191 10.89 5.01 -8.87
N GLU A 192 12.14 4.96 -8.42
CA GLU A 192 13.30 4.94 -9.31
C GLU A 192 13.33 3.70 -10.23
N SER A 193 13.08 2.51 -9.67
CA SER A 193 13.00 1.26 -10.45
C SER A 193 11.92 1.34 -11.52
N LEU A 194 10.73 1.86 -11.17
CA LEU A 194 9.64 2.02 -12.11
C LEU A 194 9.96 3.02 -13.22
N ALA A 195 10.55 4.16 -12.87
CA ALA A 195 10.91 5.21 -13.83
C ALA A 195 11.94 4.71 -14.87
N ARG A 196 12.85 3.82 -14.47
CA ARG A 196 13.92 3.27 -15.33
C ARG A 196 13.62 1.89 -15.89
N ALA A 197 12.51 1.28 -15.51
CA ALA A 197 12.23 -0.14 -15.72
C ALA A 197 13.40 -1.06 -15.29
N ASP A 198 14.09 -0.69 -14.20
CA ASP A 198 15.26 -1.41 -13.69
C ASP A 198 14.84 -2.56 -12.77
N ARG A 199 15.38 -3.76 -13.03
CA ARG A 199 15.19 -4.99 -12.23
C ARG A 199 13.75 -5.20 -11.76
N LEU A 200 12.82 -5.25 -12.72
CA LEU A 200 11.36 -5.34 -12.45
C LEU A 200 10.94 -6.54 -11.58
N LEU A 201 11.72 -7.62 -11.51
CA LEU A 201 11.46 -8.71 -10.55
C LEU A 201 11.69 -8.27 -9.10
N ASP A 202 12.77 -7.53 -8.85
CA ASP A 202 13.04 -6.95 -7.54
C ASP A 202 11.96 -5.94 -7.15
N PHE A 203 11.48 -5.16 -8.13
CA PHE A 203 10.37 -4.22 -7.95
C PHE A 203 9.09 -4.92 -7.50
N ILE A 204 8.73 -6.03 -8.16
CA ILE A 204 7.53 -6.81 -7.83
C ILE A 204 7.66 -7.40 -6.42
N GLU A 205 8.78 -8.06 -6.10
CA GLU A 205 9.02 -8.62 -4.76
C GLU A 205 8.99 -7.54 -3.67
N ALA A 206 9.58 -6.38 -3.94
CA ALA A 206 9.58 -5.24 -3.02
C ALA A 206 8.17 -4.69 -2.77
N HIS A 207 7.36 -4.58 -3.82
CA HIS A 207 5.96 -4.15 -3.71
C HIS A 207 5.11 -5.15 -2.92
N ILE A 208 5.34 -6.46 -3.07
CA ILE A 208 4.64 -7.48 -2.29
C ILE A 208 4.93 -7.28 -0.79
N LEU A 209 6.20 -7.18 -0.42
CA LEU A 209 6.61 -6.97 0.97
C LEU A 209 6.06 -5.65 1.53
N LEU A 210 6.03 -4.59 0.72
CA LEU A 210 5.44 -3.31 1.10
C LEU A 210 3.92 -3.40 1.30
N ALA A 211 3.21 -4.14 0.45
CA ALA A 211 1.78 -4.35 0.61
C ALA A 211 1.48 -5.14 1.88
N MET A 212 2.26 -6.19 2.17
CA MET A 212 2.19 -6.95 3.42
C MET A 212 2.43 -6.05 4.64
N TYR A 213 3.42 -5.16 4.57
CA TYR A 213 3.66 -4.14 5.61
C TYR A 213 2.42 -3.26 5.85
N TYR A 214 1.78 -2.75 4.80
CA TYR A 214 0.59 -1.91 4.97
C TYR A 214 -0.61 -2.67 5.52
N LEU A 215 -0.76 -3.94 5.17
CA LEU A 215 -1.80 -4.78 5.75
C LEU A 215 -1.55 -5.04 7.25
N ASP A 216 -0.32 -5.31 7.65
CA ASP A 216 0.08 -5.47 9.06
C ASP A 216 -0.17 -4.20 9.89
N ARG A 217 0.00 -3.02 9.28
CA ARG A 217 -0.24 -1.71 9.93
C ARG A 217 -1.66 -1.20 9.81
N GLU A 218 -2.61 -2.08 9.54
CA GLU A 218 -4.05 -1.80 9.41
C GLU A 218 -4.40 -0.75 8.33
N ARG A 219 -3.49 -0.50 7.38
CA ARG A 219 -3.71 0.39 6.23
C ARG A 219 -4.28 -0.40 5.06
N TYR A 220 -5.42 -1.06 5.30
CA TYR A 220 -6.05 -2.01 4.37
C TYR A 220 -6.28 -1.47 2.97
N ILE A 221 -6.82 -0.26 2.84
CA ILE A 221 -7.12 0.34 1.52
C ILE A 221 -5.83 0.46 0.68
N GLN A 222 -4.74 0.86 1.31
CA GLN A 222 -3.47 1.01 0.63
C GLN A 222 -2.86 -0.35 0.28
N GLY A 223 -2.84 -1.29 1.24
CA GLY A 223 -2.35 -2.64 0.99
C GLY A 223 -3.08 -3.33 -0.16
N VAL A 224 -4.41 -3.21 -0.23
CA VAL A 224 -5.21 -3.80 -1.32
C VAL A 224 -4.90 -3.15 -2.68
N ARG A 225 -4.70 -1.84 -2.72
CA ARG A 225 -4.30 -1.13 -3.95
C ARG A 225 -2.92 -1.58 -4.42
N ASP A 226 -1.98 -1.72 -3.51
CA ASP A 226 -0.61 -2.14 -3.81
C ASP A 226 -0.56 -3.60 -4.31
N ILE A 227 -1.40 -4.48 -3.74
CA ILE A 227 -1.59 -5.85 -4.26
C ILE A 227 -2.14 -5.84 -5.69
N ALA A 228 -3.19 -5.07 -5.95
CA ALA A 228 -3.79 -5.00 -7.29
C ALA A 228 -2.79 -4.47 -8.33
N ALA A 229 -2.01 -3.44 -7.99
CA ALA A 229 -0.94 -2.92 -8.84
C ALA A 229 0.12 -3.99 -9.10
N THR A 230 0.57 -4.69 -8.06
CA THR A 230 1.55 -5.79 -8.17
C THR A 230 1.07 -6.89 -9.11
N MET A 231 -0.19 -7.31 -9.00
CA MET A 231 -0.78 -8.32 -9.89
C MET A 231 -0.74 -7.85 -11.36
N ALA A 232 -1.07 -6.59 -11.63
CA ALA A 232 -0.99 -6.02 -12.96
C ALA A 232 0.45 -6.03 -13.51
N PHE A 233 1.45 -5.68 -12.68
CA PHE A 233 2.86 -5.75 -13.07
C PHE A 233 3.34 -7.17 -13.33
N ALA A 234 2.93 -8.15 -12.51
CA ALA A 234 3.26 -9.56 -12.72
C ALA A 234 2.69 -10.07 -14.05
N VAL A 235 1.49 -9.64 -14.41
CA VAL A 235 0.88 -9.94 -15.71
C VAL A 235 1.67 -9.28 -16.85
N ALA A 236 1.99 -7.99 -16.74
CA ALA A 236 2.78 -7.26 -17.74
C ALA A 236 4.20 -7.83 -17.92
N CYS A 237 4.78 -8.38 -16.86
CA CYS A 237 6.05 -9.11 -16.88
C CYS A 237 5.93 -10.54 -17.45
N GLY A 238 4.73 -10.98 -17.83
CA GLY A 238 4.51 -12.31 -18.41
C GLY A 238 4.66 -13.47 -17.42
N LEU A 239 4.71 -13.19 -16.10
CA LEU A 239 4.93 -14.22 -15.07
C LEU A 239 3.77 -15.22 -15.00
N HIS A 240 2.55 -14.74 -15.25
CA HIS A 240 1.32 -15.54 -15.31
C HIS A 240 1.31 -16.63 -16.41
N ALA A 241 2.19 -16.53 -17.41
CA ALA A 241 2.20 -17.42 -18.58
C ALA A 241 3.37 -18.42 -18.55
N LEU A 242 4.18 -18.43 -17.48
CA LEU A 242 5.34 -19.33 -17.35
C LEU A 242 4.87 -20.75 -17.03
N ARG A 243 5.11 -21.69 -17.94
CA ARG A 243 4.71 -23.10 -17.77
C ARG A 243 5.64 -24.06 -18.50
N PRO A 244 5.84 -25.30 -18.01
CA PRO A 244 6.50 -26.34 -18.80
C PRO A 244 5.75 -26.61 -20.13
N PRO A 245 6.45 -27.00 -21.21
CA PRO A 245 7.90 -27.16 -21.33
C PRO A 245 8.65 -25.84 -21.62
N THR A 246 7.94 -24.76 -21.94
CA THR A 246 8.51 -23.49 -22.38
C THR A 246 8.35 -22.38 -21.34
N TRP A 247 9.42 -22.03 -20.64
CA TRP A 247 9.46 -21.00 -19.59
C TRP A 247 9.48 -19.56 -20.12
N HIS A 248 8.70 -19.28 -21.16
CA HIS A 248 8.52 -17.94 -21.71
C HIS A 248 7.09 -17.78 -22.25
N PRO A 249 6.51 -16.57 -22.18
CA PRO A 249 5.20 -16.30 -22.75
C PRO A 249 5.24 -16.46 -24.28
N SER A 250 4.50 -17.43 -24.82
CA SER A 250 4.48 -17.70 -26.27
C SER A 250 3.60 -16.71 -27.04
N ASN A 251 2.54 -16.20 -26.40
CA ASN A 251 1.47 -15.41 -27.03
C ASN A 251 1.23 -14.05 -26.34
N SER A 252 2.12 -13.62 -25.44
CA SER A 252 1.98 -12.34 -24.73
C SER A 252 3.28 -11.54 -24.72
N THR A 253 3.16 -10.23 -24.94
CA THR A 253 4.26 -9.28 -24.76
C THR A 253 4.66 -9.25 -23.29
N SER A 254 5.95 -9.40 -23.00
CA SER A 254 6.50 -9.33 -21.64
C SER A 254 7.45 -8.14 -21.52
N LEU A 255 7.34 -7.41 -20.40
CA LEU A 255 8.30 -6.38 -20.01
C LEU A 255 9.65 -6.97 -19.58
N LEU A 256 9.70 -8.25 -19.23
CA LEU A 256 10.94 -8.92 -18.86
C LEU A 256 11.61 -9.55 -20.09
N PRO A 257 12.95 -9.55 -20.15
CA PRO A 257 13.66 -10.28 -21.19
C PRO A 257 13.39 -11.78 -21.08
N ARG A 258 13.71 -12.50 -22.16
CA ARG A 258 13.71 -13.98 -22.14
C ARG A 258 14.66 -14.45 -21.03
N THR A 259 14.22 -15.46 -20.29
CA THR A 259 15.01 -16.08 -19.23
C THR A 259 16.29 -16.67 -19.81
N GLN A 260 17.43 -16.31 -19.23
CA GLN A 260 18.75 -16.71 -19.75
C GLN A 260 19.36 -17.87 -18.98
N CYS A 261 18.89 -18.14 -17.75
CA CYS A 261 19.43 -19.20 -16.91
C CYS A 261 18.37 -19.84 -15.99
N ARG A 262 18.71 -21.03 -15.48
CA ARG A 262 17.85 -21.79 -14.56
C ARG A 262 17.55 -21.04 -13.26
N VAL A 263 18.53 -20.29 -12.74
CA VAL A 263 18.39 -19.49 -11.52
C VAL A 263 17.31 -18.43 -11.69
N GLU A 264 17.30 -17.75 -12.83
CA GLU A 264 16.28 -16.75 -13.16
C GLU A 264 14.89 -17.38 -13.32
N ILE A 265 14.79 -18.55 -13.95
CA ILE A 265 13.53 -19.30 -14.06
C ILE A 265 13.01 -19.69 -12.67
N GLN A 266 13.86 -20.23 -11.80
CA GLN A 266 13.49 -20.59 -10.43
C GLN A 266 12.93 -19.38 -9.67
N ARG A 267 13.58 -18.22 -9.81
CA ARG A 267 13.12 -16.98 -9.19
C ARG A 267 11.74 -16.53 -9.71
N ARG A 268 11.47 -16.70 -11.01
CA ARG A 268 10.18 -16.32 -11.62
C ARG A 268 9.02 -17.28 -11.35
N VAL A 269 9.32 -18.54 -11.03
CA VAL A 269 8.33 -19.64 -10.89
C VAL A 269 8.09 -20.01 -9.42
N ARG A 270 8.71 -19.25 -8.51
CA ARG A 270 8.74 -19.55 -7.09
C ARG A 270 7.33 -19.67 -6.50
N ARG A 271 7.09 -20.75 -5.76
CA ARG A 271 5.83 -20.98 -5.05
C ARG A 271 5.92 -20.29 -3.69
N HIS A 272 5.35 -19.09 -3.62
CA HIS A 272 5.10 -18.40 -2.36
C HIS A 272 3.94 -19.02 -1.61
#